data_AF-A0A381F4G5-F1
#
_entry.id   AF-A0A381F4G5-F1
#
_cell.length_a   1.000
_cell.length_b   1.000
_cell.length_c   1.000
_cell.angle_alpha   90.00
_cell.angle_beta   90.00
_cell.angle_gamma   90.00
#
_symmetry.space_group_name_H-M   'P 1'
#
loop_
_entity.id
_entity.type
_entity.pdbx_description
1 polymer ?
#
loop_
_entity_poly.entity_id
_entity_poly.type
_entity_poly.pdbx_seq_one_letter_code
_entity_poly.pdbx_strand_id
1 'polypeptide(L)'
;MKIKLILVATMFAGISVFSQEVKVKKGEIQIDGKSVAKIDREKYIYTISDLSGKALFTATITNKTPLNNDASKSWLQLTGTNGVVRELELIDKTSFSLGLEKPITENLTKSTDPLLPASGIDEAKINSFFQTEDKSISKAEDAAIEETKEIIRAEDALAAENKILIDRVGIISANNEKIGYIVRKVTGKDGIQTYLSYTVLDINKIPIAKIDFSNYDGANAKYGLIVKTYDGKSFPIKMANYTSERLEEDKLAPRVIKKLYANGYTLGDMKSITEIAYQENADAANQQNKEMEDHAKANSKNIYDTAGYVIDKNGNKKEGTITMEFESISEKIGKEKNISDVTSYGTFVLLTTNGKTETHKAKDGVKFCVVERCFVGADGLEDGGTGNSSGSQLSVLGESLFFEILAENEGNYVLNYVKNPQYLYLKLANQSKAIYLGNKAGFGTKKPEKIKKIFDEYMKCPTLDFSKYDTTTKEGLVQVLADYSAQRKK
;
A
#
# COMPACT_ATOMS: atom_id res chain seq x y z
N MET A 1 -44.25 -14.44 -15.33
CA MET A 1 -42.86 -14.21 -14.87
C MET A 1 -41.82 -14.54 -15.95
N LYS A 2 -42.03 -14.11 -17.21
CA LYS A 2 -41.13 -14.42 -18.35
C LYS A 2 -40.52 -13.17 -19.03
N ILE A 3 -40.82 -11.97 -18.54
CA ILE A 3 -40.37 -10.70 -19.13
C ILE A 3 -39.21 -10.05 -18.33
N LYS A 4 -38.97 -10.45 -17.08
CA LYS A 4 -37.89 -9.88 -16.25
C LYS A 4 -36.51 -10.55 -16.40
N LEU A 5 -36.44 -11.75 -16.98
CA LEU A 5 -35.15 -12.43 -17.21
C LEU A 5 -34.44 -11.98 -18.50
N ILE A 6 -35.19 -11.42 -19.46
CA ILE A 6 -34.62 -10.97 -20.73
C ILE A 6 -33.83 -9.67 -20.55
N LEU A 7 -34.28 -8.76 -19.67
CA LEU A 7 -33.62 -7.47 -19.42
C LEU A 7 -32.26 -7.61 -18.71
N VAL A 8 -32.07 -8.61 -17.86
CA VAL A 8 -30.80 -8.84 -17.14
C VAL A 8 -29.76 -9.52 -18.04
N ALA A 9 -30.20 -10.36 -18.99
CA ALA A 9 -29.32 -10.97 -19.98
C ALA A 9 -28.84 -9.98 -21.06
N THR A 10 -29.61 -8.93 -21.36
CA THR A 10 -29.18 -7.88 -22.31
C THR A 10 -28.24 -6.85 -21.67
N MET A 11 -28.25 -6.70 -20.35
CA MET A 11 -27.37 -5.73 -19.66
C MET A 11 -25.93 -6.23 -19.45
N PHE A 12 -25.67 -7.54 -19.61
CA PHE A 12 -24.32 -8.13 -19.56
C PHE A 12 -23.66 -8.38 -20.92
N ALA A 13 -24.39 -8.23 -22.03
CA ALA A 13 -23.85 -8.35 -23.40
C ALA A 13 -23.22 -7.03 -23.91
N GLY A 14 -23.04 -6.07 -23.02
CA GLY A 14 -22.72 -4.68 -23.36
C GLY A 14 -21.26 -4.28 -23.28
N ILE A 15 -20.29 -5.18 -23.02
CA ILE A 15 -18.86 -4.89 -23.25
C ILE A 15 -18.08 -6.21 -23.48
N SER A 16 -18.53 -7.07 -24.40
CA SER A 16 -17.61 -8.05 -24.98
C SER A 16 -16.82 -7.31 -26.05
N VAL A 17 -15.74 -6.62 -25.67
CA VAL A 17 -14.72 -6.22 -26.64
C VAL A 17 -14.19 -7.53 -27.23
N PHE A 18 -14.66 -7.89 -28.42
CA PHE A 18 -14.06 -8.96 -29.19
C PHE A 18 -12.61 -8.52 -29.46
N SER A 19 -11.68 -8.98 -28.63
CA SER A 19 -10.27 -8.84 -28.93
C SER A 19 -10.01 -9.63 -30.20
N GLN A 20 -9.63 -8.95 -31.30
CA GLN A 20 -9.29 -9.58 -32.56
C GLN A 20 -8.24 -10.68 -32.32
N GLU A 21 -8.53 -11.88 -32.79
CA GLU A 21 -7.65 -13.03 -32.63
C GLU A 21 -6.60 -13.04 -33.73
N VAL A 22 -5.34 -12.77 -33.35
CA VAL A 22 -4.20 -12.75 -34.27
C VAL A 22 -3.40 -14.05 -34.14
N LYS A 23 -3.21 -14.75 -35.25
CA LYS A 23 -2.49 -16.03 -35.32
C LYS A 23 -1.54 -16.07 -36.50
N VAL A 24 -0.39 -16.71 -36.31
CA VAL A 24 0.48 -17.12 -37.42
C VAL A 24 0.27 -18.60 -37.68
N LYS A 25 -0.12 -18.96 -38.90
CA LYS A 25 -0.32 -20.35 -39.33
C LYS A 25 0.31 -20.56 -40.71
N LYS A 26 1.20 -21.54 -40.83
CA LYS A 26 1.84 -21.93 -42.11
C LYS A 26 2.48 -20.74 -42.87
N GLY A 27 3.13 -19.81 -42.14
CA GLY A 27 3.75 -18.62 -42.75
C GLY A 27 2.77 -17.51 -43.12
N GLU A 28 1.50 -17.61 -42.72
CA GLU A 28 0.48 -16.58 -42.93
C GLU A 28 0.05 -15.94 -41.62
N ILE A 29 -0.09 -14.62 -41.63
CA ILE A 29 -0.70 -13.83 -40.56
C ILE A 29 -2.21 -13.83 -40.78
N GLN A 30 -2.95 -14.31 -39.78
CA GLN A 30 -4.40 -14.40 -39.79
C GLN A 30 -5.00 -13.52 -38.70
N ILE A 31 -6.03 -12.75 -39.04
CA ILE A 31 -6.86 -11.98 -38.11
C ILE A 31 -8.26 -12.57 -38.16
N ASP A 32 -8.76 -13.06 -37.03
CA ASP A 32 -10.05 -13.75 -36.90
C ASP A 32 -10.22 -14.89 -37.93
N GLY A 33 -9.11 -15.59 -38.21
CA GLY A 33 -9.05 -16.72 -39.15
C GLY A 33 -8.91 -16.33 -40.63
N LYS A 34 -8.95 -15.04 -40.98
CA LYS A 34 -8.71 -14.56 -42.35
C LYS A 34 -7.23 -14.21 -42.55
N SER A 35 -6.60 -14.80 -43.58
CA SER A 35 -5.22 -14.45 -43.95
C SER A 35 -5.14 -13.03 -44.49
N VAL A 36 -4.23 -12.23 -43.93
CA VAL A 36 -4.05 -10.81 -44.28
C VAL A 36 -2.66 -10.50 -44.83
N ALA A 37 -1.64 -11.30 -44.50
CA ALA A 37 -0.27 -11.13 -44.96
C ALA A 37 0.51 -12.45 -44.80
N LYS A 38 1.71 -12.50 -45.38
CA LYS A 38 2.70 -13.57 -45.19
C LYS A 38 3.85 -13.08 -44.31
N ILE A 39 4.41 -14.00 -43.52
CA ILE A 39 5.58 -13.77 -42.67
C ILE A 39 6.59 -14.91 -42.90
N ASP A 40 7.81 -14.53 -43.24
CA ASP A 40 8.94 -15.45 -43.37
C ASP A 40 10.07 -15.02 -42.44
N ARG A 41 10.81 -16.00 -41.90
CA ARG A 41 11.85 -15.75 -40.89
C ARG A 41 13.20 -16.21 -41.40
N GLU A 42 14.14 -15.26 -41.47
CA GLU A 42 15.56 -15.54 -41.64
C GLU A 42 16.34 -15.07 -40.41
N LYS A 43 16.82 -16.02 -39.59
CA LYS A 43 17.49 -15.76 -38.30
C LYS A 43 16.64 -14.91 -37.34
N TYR A 44 16.86 -13.60 -37.30
CA TYR A 44 16.20 -12.62 -36.43
C TYR A 44 15.45 -11.54 -37.23
N ILE A 45 15.43 -11.66 -38.56
CA ILE A 45 14.75 -10.74 -39.47
C ILE A 45 13.49 -11.42 -39.97
N TYR A 46 12.36 -10.73 -39.86
CA TYR A 46 11.06 -11.22 -40.30
C TYR A 46 10.61 -10.41 -41.51
N THR A 47 10.50 -11.07 -42.66
CA THR A 47 10.02 -10.45 -43.90
C THR A 47 8.50 -10.53 -43.94
N ILE A 48 7.86 -9.37 -44.08
CA ILE A 48 6.42 -9.25 -44.23
C ILE A 48 6.11 -9.04 -45.72
N SER A 49 5.26 -9.90 -46.26
CA SER A 49 4.87 -9.89 -47.67
C SER A 49 3.35 -9.88 -47.81
N ASP A 50 2.86 -9.46 -48.97
CA ASP A 50 1.46 -9.65 -49.33
C ASP A 50 1.11 -11.14 -49.55
N LEU A 51 -0.17 -11.43 -49.80
CA LEU A 51 -0.62 -12.79 -50.08
C LEU A 51 -0.07 -13.34 -51.41
N SER A 52 0.37 -12.48 -52.33
CA SER A 52 1.04 -12.87 -53.59
C SER A 52 2.49 -13.29 -53.36
N GLY A 53 3.10 -12.87 -52.25
CA GLY A 53 4.51 -13.12 -51.91
C GLY A 53 5.43 -11.92 -52.18
N LYS A 54 4.90 -10.77 -52.62
CA LYS A 54 5.66 -9.53 -52.80
C LYS A 54 6.06 -8.99 -51.42
N ALA A 55 7.36 -8.83 -51.20
CA ALA A 55 7.91 -8.28 -49.96
C ALA A 55 7.51 -6.80 -49.80
N LEU A 56 7.12 -6.42 -48.59
CA LEU A 56 6.66 -5.07 -48.26
C LEU A 56 7.65 -4.35 -47.34
N PHE A 57 8.10 -5.03 -46.28
CA PHE A 57 9.09 -4.53 -45.32
C PHE A 57 9.63 -5.69 -44.48
N THR A 58 10.69 -5.44 -43.73
CA THR A 58 11.21 -6.36 -42.72
C THR A 58 10.99 -5.82 -41.31
N ALA A 59 10.95 -6.72 -40.33
CA ALA A 59 10.73 -6.42 -38.92
C ALA A 59 11.73 -7.17 -38.03
N THR A 60 12.27 -6.48 -37.03
CA THR A 60 13.15 -7.07 -36.02
C THR A 60 12.87 -6.43 -34.66
N ILE A 61 12.79 -7.25 -33.61
CA ILE A 61 12.81 -6.73 -32.24
C ILE A 61 14.27 -6.65 -31.80
N THR A 62 14.70 -5.46 -31.41
CA THR A 62 16.10 -5.19 -31.01
C THR A 62 16.13 -4.28 -29.78
N ASN A 63 17.20 -4.42 -29.01
CA ASN A 63 17.62 -3.46 -27.99
C ASN A 63 19.00 -2.85 -28.33
N LYS A 64 19.50 -3.08 -29.54
CA LYS A 64 20.77 -2.54 -30.02
C LYS A 64 20.53 -1.24 -30.78
N THR A 65 21.20 -0.19 -30.35
CA THR A 65 21.17 1.11 -31.05
C THR A 65 22.08 1.09 -32.28
N PRO A 66 21.97 2.08 -33.20
CA PRO A 66 22.88 2.25 -34.33
C PRO A 66 24.36 2.38 -33.94
N LEU A 67 24.65 2.89 -32.74
CA LEU A 67 26.01 2.97 -32.18
C LEU A 67 26.46 1.67 -31.49
N ASN A 68 25.70 0.58 -31.65
CA ASN A 68 25.93 -0.74 -31.07
C ASN A 68 25.90 -0.75 -29.52
N ASN A 69 25.22 0.22 -28.90
CA ASN A 69 24.99 0.20 -27.46
C ASN A 69 23.83 -0.76 -27.11
N ASP A 70 23.88 -1.34 -25.90
CA ASP A 70 22.77 -2.10 -25.32
C ASP A 70 21.82 -1.16 -24.59
N ALA A 71 20.60 -1.01 -25.12
CA ALA A 71 19.55 -0.19 -24.53
C ALA A 71 18.84 -0.90 -23.38
N SER A 72 18.17 -0.09 -22.55
CA SER A 72 17.41 -0.57 -21.38
C SER A 72 16.08 -1.25 -21.75
N LYS A 73 15.59 -0.99 -22.96
CA LYS A 73 14.34 -1.55 -23.50
C LYS A 73 14.54 -2.05 -24.93
N SER A 74 13.64 -2.94 -25.36
CA SER A 74 13.56 -3.40 -26.75
C SER A 74 12.45 -2.66 -27.49
N TRP A 75 12.63 -2.45 -28.80
CA TRP A 75 11.63 -1.87 -29.69
C TRP A 75 11.51 -2.69 -30.97
N LEU A 76 10.47 -2.40 -31.76
CA LEU A 76 10.29 -2.95 -33.09
C LEU A 76 10.95 -2.02 -34.11
N GLN A 77 11.97 -2.52 -34.80
CA GLN A 77 12.58 -1.85 -35.95
C GLN A 77 11.95 -2.42 -37.23
N LEU A 78 11.42 -1.53 -38.06
CA LEU A 78 10.86 -1.83 -39.37
C LEU A 78 11.73 -1.22 -40.47
N THR A 79 12.02 -1.98 -41.51
CA THR A 79 12.79 -1.50 -42.67
C THR A 79 11.99 -1.70 -43.95
N GLY A 80 11.65 -0.60 -44.62
CA GLY A 80 10.96 -0.63 -45.91
C GLY A 80 11.84 -1.20 -47.03
N THR A 81 11.23 -1.59 -48.14
CA THR A 81 11.98 -2.05 -49.35
C THR A 81 12.88 -0.98 -49.95
N ASN A 82 12.63 0.29 -49.65
CA ASN A 82 13.47 1.44 -49.99
C ASN A 82 14.64 1.68 -49.01
N GLY A 83 14.79 0.83 -47.97
CA GLY A 83 15.82 0.97 -46.94
C GLY A 83 15.50 1.96 -45.83
N VAL A 84 14.34 2.64 -45.86
CA VAL A 84 13.93 3.58 -44.81
C VAL A 84 13.58 2.80 -43.54
N VAL A 85 14.18 3.21 -42.42
CA VAL A 85 13.99 2.58 -41.12
C VAL A 85 13.00 3.39 -40.28
N ARG A 86 12.06 2.70 -39.63
CA ARG A 86 11.18 3.28 -38.62
C ARG A 86 11.13 2.41 -37.37
N GLU A 87 11.09 3.05 -36.21
CA GLU A 87 11.05 2.39 -34.91
C GLU A 87 9.68 2.58 -34.25
N LEU A 88 9.17 1.53 -33.62
CA LEU A 88 7.90 1.53 -32.90
C LEU A 88 8.09 0.91 -31.52
N GLU A 89 7.42 1.47 -30.51
CA GLU A 89 7.36 0.85 -29.18
C GLU A 89 6.65 -0.51 -29.26
N LEU A 90 7.06 -1.45 -28.41
CA LEU A 90 6.35 -2.72 -28.24
C LEU A 90 5.06 -2.47 -27.45
N ILE A 91 3.96 -3.13 -27.83
CA ILE A 91 2.70 -3.02 -27.08
C ILE A 91 2.85 -3.69 -25.70
N ASP A 92 2.29 -3.06 -24.65
CA ASP A 92 2.51 -3.40 -23.22
C ASP A 92 2.06 -4.81 -22.77
N LYS A 93 1.57 -5.67 -23.66
CA LYS A 93 1.05 -7.01 -23.34
C LYS A 93 1.24 -7.98 -24.51
N THR A 94 2.47 -8.16 -24.99
CA THR A 94 2.75 -9.28 -25.89
C THR A 94 2.51 -10.58 -25.15
N SER A 95 1.56 -11.38 -25.61
CA SER A 95 1.25 -12.66 -24.98
C SER A 95 2.46 -13.59 -25.07
N PHE A 96 2.78 -14.34 -24.00
CA PHE A 96 3.91 -15.27 -23.97
C PHE A 96 4.01 -16.10 -25.27
N SER A 97 5.19 -16.10 -25.90
CA SER A 97 5.52 -16.91 -27.08
C SER A 97 6.97 -17.39 -27.02
N LEU A 98 7.19 -18.60 -27.55
CA LEU A 98 8.53 -19.20 -27.64
C LEU A 98 9.42 -18.59 -28.75
N GLY A 99 8.91 -17.58 -29.48
CA GLY A 99 9.61 -16.88 -30.56
C GLY A 99 9.08 -15.45 -30.76
N LEU A 100 9.77 -14.66 -31.57
CA LEU A 100 9.46 -13.23 -31.77
C LEU A 100 8.36 -12.97 -32.83
N GLU A 101 7.88 -14.01 -33.52
CA GLU A 101 6.80 -13.89 -34.52
C GLU A 101 5.52 -13.30 -33.93
N LYS A 102 5.12 -13.81 -32.76
CA LYS A 102 3.90 -13.34 -32.09
C LYS A 102 3.98 -11.87 -31.66
N PRO A 103 5.02 -11.42 -30.91
CA PRO A 103 5.09 -10.01 -30.52
C PRO A 103 5.19 -9.07 -31.73
N ILE A 104 5.90 -9.46 -32.81
CA ILE A 104 5.95 -8.67 -34.04
C ILE A 104 4.55 -8.57 -34.67
N THR A 105 3.86 -9.70 -34.86
CA THR A 105 2.55 -9.71 -35.50
C THR A 105 1.49 -8.99 -34.68
N GLU A 106 1.50 -9.12 -33.36
CA GLU A 106 0.61 -8.36 -32.48
C GLU A 106 0.90 -6.85 -32.58
N ASN A 107 2.17 -6.42 -32.60
CA ASN A 107 2.51 -5.01 -32.81
C ASN A 107 1.98 -4.47 -34.15
N LEU A 108 2.10 -5.24 -35.23
CA LEU A 108 1.70 -4.82 -36.58
C LEU A 108 0.17 -4.77 -36.79
N THR A 109 -0.59 -5.50 -35.97
CA THR A 109 -2.04 -5.70 -36.15
C THR A 109 -2.89 -5.05 -35.07
N LYS A 110 -2.37 -4.92 -33.84
CA LYS A 110 -3.10 -4.43 -32.66
C LYS A 110 -2.62 -3.05 -32.16
N SER A 111 -1.63 -2.43 -32.81
CA SER A 111 -1.26 -1.05 -32.48
C SER A 111 -2.43 -0.10 -32.74
N THR A 112 -2.35 1.11 -32.17
CA THR A 112 -3.35 2.17 -32.39
C THR A 112 -3.46 2.58 -33.86
N ASP A 113 -2.38 2.42 -34.63
CA ASP A 113 -2.34 2.60 -36.07
C ASP A 113 -1.71 1.37 -36.77
N PRO A 114 -2.49 0.31 -37.04
CA PRO A 114 -1.95 -0.97 -37.50
C PRO A 114 -1.53 -0.92 -38.97
N LEU A 115 -0.33 -1.42 -39.27
CA LEU A 115 0.14 -1.61 -40.64
C LEU A 115 -0.54 -2.81 -41.33
N LEU A 116 -1.05 -3.75 -40.53
CA LEU A 116 -1.78 -4.92 -41.00
C LEU A 116 -3.18 -4.96 -40.35
N PRO A 117 -4.14 -4.13 -40.81
CA PRO A 117 -5.50 -4.15 -40.30
C PRO A 117 -6.27 -5.40 -40.78
N ALA A 118 -7.39 -5.71 -40.12
CA ALA A 118 -8.27 -6.83 -40.48
C ALA A 118 -8.84 -6.76 -41.92
N SER A 119 -8.89 -5.55 -42.50
CA SER A 119 -9.25 -5.33 -43.91
C SER A 119 -8.24 -5.93 -44.89
N GLY A 120 -7.01 -6.21 -44.46
CA GLY A 120 -5.89 -6.62 -45.31
C GLY A 120 -4.89 -5.48 -45.52
N ILE A 121 -3.84 -5.76 -46.30
CA ILE A 121 -2.77 -4.81 -46.59
C ILE A 121 -3.28 -3.59 -47.38
N ASP A 122 -2.91 -2.40 -46.93
CA ASP A 122 -3.02 -1.14 -47.65
C ASP A 122 -1.62 -0.71 -48.13
N GLU A 123 -1.33 -0.91 -49.42
CA GLU A 123 -0.03 -0.56 -49.98
C GLU A 123 0.25 0.95 -49.92
N ALA A 124 -0.76 1.81 -50.06
CA ALA A 124 -0.58 3.26 -50.00
C ALA A 124 -0.17 3.70 -48.60
N LYS A 125 -0.80 3.11 -47.57
CA LYS A 125 -0.44 3.34 -46.18
C LYS A 125 0.99 2.87 -45.87
N ILE A 126 1.37 1.66 -46.30
CA ILE A 126 2.73 1.13 -46.09
C ILE A 126 3.76 2.02 -46.81
N ASN A 127 3.51 2.38 -48.07
CA ASN A 127 4.40 3.25 -48.82
C ASN A 127 4.54 4.61 -48.15
N SER A 128 3.43 5.21 -47.69
CA SER A 128 3.45 6.47 -46.94
C SER A 128 4.21 6.35 -45.61
N PHE A 129 4.08 5.22 -44.91
CA PHE A 129 4.75 4.98 -43.63
C PHE A 129 6.28 4.98 -43.78
N PHE A 130 6.81 4.43 -44.87
CA PHE A 130 8.25 4.39 -45.16
C PHE A 130 8.75 5.54 -46.04
N GLN A 131 8.03 6.66 -46.15
CA GLN A 131 8.54 7.88 -46.81
C GLN A 131 9.57 8.63 -45.96
N THR A 132 9.48 8.53 -44.64
CA THR A 132 10.34 9.24 -43.69
C THR A 132 10.98 8.29 -42.69
N GLU A 133 12.25 8.53 -42.37
CA GLU A 133 12.95 7.78 -41.33
C GLU A 133 12.48 8.18 -39.93
N ASP A 134 12.38 7.21 -39.03
CA ASP A 134 12.12 7.44 -37.61
C ASP A 134 13.00 6.53 -36.77
N LYS A 135 14.03 7.12 -36.15
CA LYS A 135 14.94 6.45 -35.21
C LYS A 135 14.87 7.11 -33.83
N SER A 136 13.69 7.61 -33.46
CA SER A 136 13.51 8.40 -32.24
C SER A 136 13.83 7.59 -30.97
N ILE A 137 13.49 6.29 -30.95
CA ILE A 137 13.72 5.42 -29.80
C ILE A 137 15.22 5.18 -29.60
N SER A 138 15.92 4.69 -30.62
CA SER A 138 17.35 4.37 -30.51
C SER A 138 18.21 5.60 -30.31
N LYS A 139 17.88 6.74 -30.95
CA LYS A 139 18.56 8.02 -30.69
C LYS A 139 18.38 8.49 -29.24
N ALA A 140 17.19 8.32 -28.67
CA ALA A 140 16.94 8.67 -27.27
C ALA A 140 17.74 7.77 -26.32
N GLU A 141 17.80 6.47 -26.57
CA GLU A 141 18.63 5.54 -25.77
C GLU A 141 20.12 5.88 -25.89
N ASP A 142 20.63 6.15 -27.11
CA ASP A 142 22.02 6.58 -27.31
C ASP A 142 22.35 7.86 -26.55
N ALA A 143 21.45 8.86 -26.56
CA ALA A 143 21.62 10.09 -25.81
C ALA A 143 21.66 9.85 -24.28
N ALA A 144 20.77 9.01 -23.75
CA ALA A 144 20.73 8.67 -22.32
C ALA A 144 21.97 7.86 -21.87
N ILE A 145 22.47 6.98 -22.74
CA ILE A 145 23.71 6.23 -22.50
C ILE A 145 24.91 7.19 -22.52
N GLU A 146 24.95 8.14 -23.44
CA GLU A 146 26.04 9.11 -23.50
C GLU A 146 26.04 10.08 -22.32
N GLU A 147 24.88 10.56 -21.88
CA GLU A 147 24.74 11.33 -20.64
C GLU A 147 25.29 10.55 -19.42
N THR A 148 24.96 9.25 -19.34
CA THR A 148 25.48 8.37 -18.30
C THR A 148 27.01 8.25 -18.38
N LYS A 149 27.58 8.11 -19.59
CA LYS A 149 29.03 8.06 -19.80
C LYS A 149 29.71 9.37 -19.41
N GLU A 150 29.13 10.52 -19.72
CA GLU A 150 29.64 11.85 -19.32
C GLU A 150 29.71 11.97 -17.79
N ILE A 151 28.63 11.60 -17.09
CA ILE A 151 28.60 11.57 -15.61
C ILE A 151 29.72 10.67 -15.08
N ILE A 152 29.85 9.44 -15.61
CA ILE A 152 30.89 8.50 -15.19
C ILE A 152 32.29 9.05 -15.44
N ARG A 153 32.51 9.72 -16.59
CA ARG A 153 33.80 10.35 -16.93
C ARG A 153 34.14 11.47 -15.96
N ALA A 154 33.18 12.31 -15.57
CA ALA A 154 33.39 13.34 -14.56
C ALA A 154 33.73 12.74 -13.18
N GLU A 155 33.00 11.70 -12.75
CA GLU A 155 33.30 10.98 -11.50
C GLU A 155 34.69 10.32 -11.52
N ASP A 156 35.08 9.73 -12.66
CA ASP A 156 36.40 9.12 -12.84
C ASP A 156 37.52 10.15 -12.82
N ALA A 157 37.32 11.31 -13.45
CA ALA A 157 38.28 12.41 -13.42
C ALA A 157 38.50 12.93 -12.00
N LEU A 158 37.42 13.16 -11.24
CA LEU A 158 37.49 13.59 -9.85
C LEU A 158 38.23 12.56 -8.97
N ALA A 159 37.95 11.27 -9.17
CA ALA A 159 38.61 10.21 -8.45
C ALA A 159 40.11 10.11 -8.79
N ALA A 160 40.48 10.31 -10.07
CA ALA A 160 41.86 10.32 -10.50
C ALA A 160 42.62 11.53 -9.93
N GLU A 161 42.02 12.72 -9.94
CA GLU A 161 42.56 13.96 -9.36
C GLU A 161 42.89 13.78 -7.87
N ASN A 162 41.99 13.14 -7.13
CA ASN A 162 42.14 12.88 -5.69
C ASN A 162 42.87 11.56 -5.38
N LYS A 163 43.40 10.87 -6.40
CA LYS A 163 44.12 9.58 -6.29
C LYS A 163 43.36 8.57 -5.43
N ILE A 164 42.06 8.44 -5.68
CA ILE A 164 41.19 7.52 -4.95
C ILE A 164 41.53 6.09 -5.35
N LEU A 165 41.93 5.27 -4.37
CA LEU A 165 42.33 3.88 -4.56
C LEU A 165 41.66 2.96 -3.53
N ILE A 166 41.45 1.71 -3.94
CA ILE A 166 41.01 0.62 -3.06
C ILE A 166 42.08 -0.46 -3.11
N ASP A 167 42.56 -0.88 -1.95
CA ASP A 167 43.51 -1.99 -1.87
C ASP A 167 42.82 -3.36 -1.77
N ARG A 168 43.64 -4.41 -1.69
CA ARG A 168 43.14 -5.80 -1.69
C ARG A 168 42.26 -6.17 -0.50
N VAL A 169 42.45 -5.48 0.62
CA VAL A 169 41.72 -5.73 1.86
C VAL A 169 40.58 -4.74 2.06
N GLY A 170 40.31 -3.90 1.07
CA GLY A 170 39.21 -2.93 1.07
C GLY A 170 39.53 -1.65 1.81
N ILE A 171 40.80 -1.30 2.03
CA ILE A 171 41.16 0.04 2.52
C ILE A 171 41.00 1.04 1.38
N ILE A 172 40.35 2.15 1.68
CA ILE A 172 40.15 3.27 0.75
C ILE A 172 41.16 4.36 1.10
N SER A 173 41.90 4.82 0.10
CA SER A 173 42.81 5.96 0.23
C SER A 173 42.49 7.07 -0.76
N ALA A 174 42.80 8.30 -0.37
CA ALA A 174 42.81 9.49 -1.21
C ALA A 174 44.17 10.18 -1.02
N ASN A 175 44.82 10.58 -2.11
CA ASN A 175 46.15 11.19 -2.06
C ASN A 175 47.18 10.39 -1.23
N ASN A 176 47.10 9.06 -1.29
CA ASN A 176 47.88 8.09 -0.50
C ASN A 176 47.62 8.09 1.02
N GLU A 177 46.65 8.88 1.49
CA GLU A 177 46.20 8.85 2.87
C GLU A 177 44.95 7.97 3.01
N LYS A 178 44.88 7.22 4.09
CA LYS A 178 43.75 6.35 4.37
C LYS A 178 42.54 7.18 4.81
N ILE A 179 41.40 6.98 4.15
CA ILE A 179 40.17 7.73 4.42
C ILE A 179 38.98 6.83 4.82
N GLY A 180 39.06 5.52 4.62
CA GLY A 180 37.97 4.63 5.01
C GLY A 180 38.17 3.20 4.57
N TYR A 181 37.04 2.47 4.50
CA TYR A 181 37.02 1.05 4.15
C TYR A 181 35.79 0.70 3.31
N ILE A 182 35.90 -0.35 2.51
CA ILE A 182 34.78 -1.04 1.88
C ILE A 182 34.83 -2.51 2.27
N VAL A 183 33.71 -3.02 2.79
CA VAL A 183 33.60 -4.39 3.29
C VAL A 183 32.55 -5.12 2.48
N ARG A 184 32.91 -6.31 1.97
CA ARG A 184 31.96 -7.23 1.33
C ARG A 184 31.36 -8.19 2.34
N LYS A 185 30.06 -8.44 2.22
CA LYS A 185 29.38 -9.51 2.97
C LYS A 185 28.42 -10.28 2.07
N VAL A 186 28.45 -11.61 2.16
CA VAL A 186 27.40 -12.47 1.59
C VAL A 186 26.15 -12.34 2.46
N THR A 187 25.04 -11.93 1.86
CA THR A 187 23.76 -11.70 2.55
C THR A 187 22.77 -12.83 2.33
N GLY A 188 22.99 -13.65 1.31
CA GLY A 188 22.18 -14.83 1.04
C GLY A 188 22.70 -15.61 -0.16
N LYS A 189 22.13 -16.79 -0.38
CA LYS A 189 22.39 -17.61 -1.55
C LYS A 189 21.12 -18.36 -1.91
N ASP A 190 20.82 -18.43 -3.19
CA ASP A 190 19.90 -19.41 -3.74
C ASP A 190 20.67 -20.36 -4.69
N GLY A 191 19.98 -21.34 -5.25
CA GLY A 191 20.61 -22.35 -6.11
C GLY A 191 21.24 -21.80 -7.40
N ILE A 192 20.99 -20.53 -7.75
CA ILE A 192 21.38 -19.91 -9.02
C ILE A 192 22.34 -18.73 -8.78
N GLN A 193 22.17 -17.99 -7.69
CA GLN A 193 22.94 -16.77 -7.42
C GLN A 193 23.29 -16.57 -5.94
N THR A 194 24.36 -15.82 -5.72
CA THR A 194 24.78 -15.32 -4.40
C THR A 194 24.36 -13.86 -4.30
N TYR A 195 23.76 -13.51 -3.17
CA TYR A 195 23.45 -12.13 -2.81
C TYR A 195 24.57 -11.59 -1.92
N LEU A 196 25.08 -10.42 -2.28
CA LEU A 196 26.19 -9.77 -1.62
C LEU A 196 25.81 -8.33 -1.27
N SER A 197 26.61 -7.75 -0.40
CA SER A 197 26.55 -6.34 -0.08
C SER A 197 27.94 -5.75 0.04
N TYR A 198 28.08 -4.49 -0.37
CA TYR A 198 29.18 -3.65 0.06
C TYR A 198 28.69 -2.67 1.10
N THR A 199 29.41 -2.58 2.20
CA THR A 199 29.27 -1.51 3.19
C THR A 199 30.52 -0.63 3.13
N VAL A 200 30.32 0.65 2.86
CA VAL A 200 31.38 1.67 2.89
C VAL A 200 31.41 2.30 4.28
N LEU A 201 32.59 2.35 4.86
CA LEU A 201 32.86 2.86 6.19
C LEU A 201 33.84 4.04 6.11
N ASP A 202 33.69 5.00 7.02
CA ASP A 202 34.66 6.07 7.22
C ASP A 202 35.94 5.58 7.94
N ILE A 203 36.86 6.48 8.28
CA ILE A 203 38.12 6.12 8.97
C ILE A 203 37.89 5.53 10.37
N ASN A 204 36.79 5.93 11.01
CA ASN A 204 36.35 5.50 12.34
C ASN A 204 35.45 4.25 12.30
N LYS A 205 35.29 3.64 11.11
CA LYS A 205 34.46 2.46 10.86
C LYS A 205 32.95 2.72 11.01
N ILE A 206 32.52 3.97 10.88
CA ILE A 206 31.10 4.36 10.85
C ILE A 206 30.53 4.02 9.46
N PRO A 207 29.39 3.31 9.36
CA PRO A 207 28.76 3.06 8.08
C PRO A 207 28.28 4.34 7.41
N ILE A 208 28.78 4.59 6.20
CA ILE A 208 28.44 5.77 5.39
C ILE A 208 27.49 5.40 4.26
N ALA A 209 27.68 4.22 3.67
CA ALA A 209 26.83 3.77 2.59
C ALA A 209 26.76 2.24 2.50
N LYS A 210 25.71 1.75 1.86
CA LYS A 210 25.51 0.34 1.55
C LYS A 210 24.93 0.16 0.16
N ILE A 211 25.39 -0.87 -0.55
CA ILE A 211 24.76 -1.36 -1.78
C ILE A 211 24.58 -2.87 -1.65
N ASP A 212 23.39 -3.35 -2.03
CA ASP A 212 23.08 -4.77 -2.15
C ASP A 212 23.08 -5.15 -3.63
N PHE A 213 23.67 -6.29 -3.98
CA PHE A 213 23.82 -6.75 -5.36
C PHE A 213 23.89 -8.29 -5.43
N SER A 214 23.82 -8.82 -6.64
CA SER A 214 24.02 -10.25 -6.93
C SER A 214 25.30 -10.46 -7.74
N ASN A 215 25.88 -11.66 -7.63
CA ASN A 215 26.91 -12.10 -8.59
C ASN A 215 26.33 -12.45 -9.98
N TYR A 216 25.02 -12.37 -10.16
CA TYR A 216 24.34 -12.58 -11.44
C TYR A 216 23.83 -11.26 -12.03
N ASP A 217 24.37 -10.90 -13.20
CA ASP A 217 24.06 -9.62 -13.87
C ASP A 217 22.58 -9.46 -14.23
N GLY A 218 21.88 -10.55 -14.56
CA GLY A 218 20.44 -10.48 -14.87
C GLY A 218 19.59 -10.04 -13.68
N ALA A 219 19.97 -10.43 -12.45
CA ALA A 219 19.30 -9.95 -11.25
C ALA A 219 19.60 -8.47 -10.98
N ASN A 220 20.85 -8.04 -11.18
CA ASN A 220 21.25 -6.65 -11.02
C ASN A 220 20.55 -5.74 -12.05
N ALA A 221 20.39 -6.18 -13.30
CA ALA A 221 19.65 -5.45 -14.32
C ALA A 221 18.16 -5.29 -13.96
N LYS A 222 17.56 -6.29 -13.29
CA LYS A 222 16.16 -6.27 -12.88
C LYS A 222 15.90 -5.38 -11.66
N TYR A 223 16.71 -5.52 -10.62
CA TYR A 223 16.50 -4.83 -9.34
C TYR A 223 17.21 -3.47 -9.25
N GLY A 224 18.16 -3.22 -10.16
CA GLY A 224 19.02 -2.06 -10.14
C GLY A 224 20.15 -2.18 -9.11
N LEU A 225 21.23 -1.45 -9.36
CA LEU A 225 22.34 -1.28 -8.42
C LEU A 225 22.21 0.11 -7.80
N ILE A 226 21.88 0.18 -6.51
CA ILE A 226 21.61 1.44 -5.81
C ILE A 226 22.44 1.49 -4.54
N VAL A 227 23.33 2.48 -4.44
CA VAL A 227 24.01 2.79 -3.19
C VAL A 227 23.13 3.70 -2.35
N LYS A 228 22.91 3.33 -1.09
CA LYS A 228 22.13 4.07 -0.09
C LYS A 228 23.06 4.60 0.97
N THR A 229 22.92 5.87 1.36
CA THR A 229 23.79 6.53 2.32
C THR A 229 23.14 6.65 3.71
N TYR A 230 23.95 6.97 4.72
CA TYR A 230 23.49 7.12 6.12
C TYR A 230 22.41 8.19 6.32
N ASP A 231 22.38 9.20 5.45
CA ASP A 231 21.42 10.31 5.44
C ASP A 231 20.19 10.02 4.54
N GLY A 232 19.99 8.77 4.11
CA GLY A 232 18.81 8.35 3.36
C GLY A 232 18.85 8.67 1.85
N LYS A 233 19.90 9.32 1.35
CA LYS A 233 20.06 9.52 -0.10
C LYS A 233 20.39 8.21 -0.82
N SER A 234 20.03 8.15 -2.09
CA SER A 234 20.20 6.96 -2.92
C SER A 234 20.74 7.35 -4.29
N PHE A 235 21.80 6.66 -4.74
CA PHE A 235 22.43 6.92 -6.02
C PHE A 235 22.46 5.64 -6.86
N PRO A 236 21.91 5.66 -8.09
CA PRO A 236 22.03 4.52 -8.98
C PRO A 236 23.47 4.38 -9.49
N ILE A 237 23.95 3.14 -9.54
CA ILE A 237 25.19 2.74 -10.20
C ILE A 237 24.82 2.16 -11.57
N LYS A 238 25.32 2.77 -12.62
CA LYS A 238 25.13 2.31 -14.01
C LYS A 238 26.47 1.88 -14.60
N MET A 239 26.41 1.01 -15.62
CA MET A 239 27.56 0.58 -16.43
C MET A 239 28.72 -0.03 -15.62
N ALA A 240 28.44 -0.63 -14.47
CA ALA A 240 29.40 -1.38 -13.67
C ALA A 240 28.71 -2.59 -13.04
N ASN A 241 29.34 -3.76 -13.16
CA ASN A 241 28.88 -5.02 -12.59
C ASN A 241 29.93 -5.57 -11.63
N TYR A 242 29.51 -6.51 -10.79
CA TYR A 242 30.41 -7.28 -9.95
C TYR A 242 31.25 -8.22 -10.82
N THR A 243 32.57 -8.13 -10.74
CA THR A 243 33.47 -8.91 -11.62
C THR A 243 34.48 -9.79 -10.90
N SER A 244 34.77 -9.55 -9.62
CA SER A 244 35.82 -10.30 -8.91
C SER A 244 35.55 -10.38 -7.41
N GLU A 245 36.01 -11.47 -6.80
CA GLU A 245 36.09 -11.58 -5.34
C GLU A 245 37.21 -10.70 -4.75
N ARG A 246 38.12 -10.19 -5.57
CA ARG A 246 39.17 -9.25 -5.14
C ARG A 246 38.66 -7.82 -5.35
N LEU A 247 38.57 -7.05 -4.26
CA LEU A 247 37.93 -5.73 -4.27
C LEU A 247 38.63 -4.74 -5.21
N GLU A 248 39.95 -4.88 -5.36
CA GLU A 248 40.78 -4.06 -6.25
C GLU A 248 40.60 -4.41 -7.73
N GLU A 249 40.12 -5.62 -8.04
CA GLU A 249 39.84 -6.11 -9.40
C GLU A 249 38.34 -6.10 -9.75
N ASP A 250 37.49 -5.92 -8.74
CA ASP A 250 36.05 -5.79 -8.93
C ASP A 250 35.72 -4.43 -9.54
N LYS A 251 34.97 -4.39 -10.64
CA LYS A 251 34.56 -3.12 -11.27
C LYS A 251 33.50 -2.38 -10.47
N LEU A 252 32.69 -3.08 -9.67
CA LEU A 252 31.61 -2.47 -8.89
C LEU A 252 32.15 -1.70 -7.68
N ALA A 253 33.06 -2.28 -6.89
CA ALA A 253 33.59 -1.64 -5.67
C ALA A 253 34.20 -0.24 -5.91
N PRO A 254 35.16 -0.02 -6.84
CA PRO A 254 35.67 1.31 -7.17
C PRO A 254 34.56 2.24 -7.66
N ARG A 255 33.63 1.76 -8.48
CA ARG A 255 32.53 2.61 -8.99
C ARG A 255 31.66 3.15 -7.86
N VAL A 256 31.37 2.33 -6.85
CA VAL A 256 30.61 2.74 -5.65
C VAL A 256 31.35 3.85 -4.91
N ILE A 257 32.66 3.70 -4.68
CA ILE A 257 33.45 4.72 -3.97
C ILE A 257 33.52 6.02 -4.75
N LYS A 258 33.76 5.95 -6.06
CA LYS A 258 33.81 7.14 -6.92
C LYS A 258 32.46 7.86 -6.96
N LYS A 259 31.35 7.12 -7.01
CA LYS A 259 29.99 7.69 -6.96
C LYS A 259 29.77 8.46 -5.67
N LEU A 260 30.11 7.86 -4.53
CA LEU A 260 30.00 8.48 -3.21
C LEU A 260 30.86 9.74 -3.12
N TYR A 261 32.12 9.64 -3.53
CA TYR A 261 33.06 10.77 -3.49
C TYR A 261 32.57 11.96 -4.32
N ALA A 262 32.08 11.71 -5.54
CA ALA A 262 31.50 12.74 -6.41
C ALA A 262 30.21 13.37 -5.86
N ASN A 263 29.52 12.70 -4.93
CA ASN A 263 28.32 13.21 -4.27
C ASN A 263 28.62 13.79 -2.87
N GLY A 264 29.88 14.11 -2.58
CA GLY A 264 30.30 14.79 -1.35
C GLY A 264 30.56 13.87 -0.15
N TYR A 265 30.47 12.55 -0.31
CA TYR A 265 30.81 11.58 0.73
C TYR A 265 32.30 11.24 0.62
N THR A 266 33.16 12.19 1.02
CA THR A 266 34.62 12.10 0.88
C THR A 266 35.29 11.13 1.86
N LEU A 267 34.53 10.54 2.78
CA LEU A 267 35.02 9.73 3.90
C LEU A 267 35.93 10.58 4.81
N GLY A 268 36.94 9.96 5.45
CA GLY A 268 37.71 10.58 6.52
C GLY A 268 37.00 10.42 7.87
N ASP A 269 37.13 11.39 8.77
CA ASP A 269 36.35 11.43 10.00
C ASP A 269 34.98 12.05 9.71
N MET A 270 33.93 11.23 9.67
CA MET A 270 32.56 11.67 9.41
C MET A 270 31.67 11.64 10.67
N LYS A 271 32.26 11.48 11.86
CA LYS A 271 31.50 11.25 13.09
C LYS A 271 30.47 12.33 13.38
N SER A 272 30.87 13.61 13.34
CA SER A 272 29.96 14.72 13.64
C SER A 272 28.79 14.83 12.67
N ILE A 273 29.04 14.66 11.38
CA ILE A 273 28.01 14.78 10.33
C ILE A 273 27.04 13.60 10.39
N THR A 274 27.55 12.39 10.65
CA THR A 274 26.71 11.20 10.80
C THR A 274 25.83 11.27 12.04
N GLU A 275 26.34 11.76 13.18
CA GLU A 275 25.56 12.01 14.39
C GLU A 275 24.42 13.01 14.15
N ILE A 276 24.69 14.12 13.46
CA ILE A 276 23.66 15.10 13.09
C ILE A 276 22.55 14.46 12.24
N ALA A 277 22.92 13.75 11.17
CA ALA A 277 21.93 13.14 10.30
C ALA A 277 21.09 12.06 10.99
N TYR A 278 21.70 11.27 11.89
CA TYR A 278 20.94 10.29 12.68
C TYR A 278 19.94 10.96 13.61
N GLN A 279 20.31 12.09 14.22
CA GLN A 279 19.40 12.87 15.07
C GLN A 279 18.26 13.47 14.24
N GLU A 280 18.55 14.10 13.10
CA GLU A 280 17.52 14.66 12.20
C GLU A 280 16.52 13.60 11.72
N ASN A 281 17.02 12.41 11.36
CA ASN A 281 16.16 11.30 10.95
C ASN A 281 15.27 10.79 12.10
N ALA A 282 15.82 10.72 13.32
CA ALA A 282 15.05 10.33 14.50
C ALA A 282 13.95 11.38 14.82
N ASP A 283 14.28 12.66 14.73
CA ASP A 283 13.36 13.76 15.00
C ASP A 283 12.25 13.82 13.94
N ALA A 284 12.58 13.61 12.66
CA ALA A 284 11.60 13.51 11.58
C ALA A 284 10.65 12.31 11.77
N ALA A 285 11.17 11.14 12.14
CA ALA A 285 10.36 9.96 12.43
C ALA A 285 9.44 10.18 13.64
N ASN A 286 9.95 10.83 14.70
CA ASN A 286 9.16 11.18 15.88
C ASN A 286 8.05 12.17 15.54
N GLN A 287 8.36 13.19 14.74
CA GLN A 287 7.39 14.18 14.28
C GLN A 287 6.29 13.54 13.43
N GLN A 288 6.65 12.68 12.48
CA GLN A 288 5.68 11.93 11.67
C GLN A 288 4.79 11.02 12.54
N ASN A 289 5.39 10.33 13.52
CA ASN A 289 4.64 9.50 14.45
C ASN A 289 3.64 10.31 15.28
N LYS A 290 4.05 11.49 15.74
CA LYS A 290 3.20 12.41 16.49
C LYS A 290 2.05 12.94 15.63
N GLU A 291 2.31 13.32 14.38
CA GLU A 291 1.28 13.78 13.44
C GLU A 291 0.26 12.68 13.14
N MET A 292 0.71 11.43 12.95
CA MET A 292 -0.18 10.28 12.78
C MET A 292 -1.03 10.04 14.04
N GLU A 293 -0.45 10.14 15.22
CA GLU A 293 -1.17 10.00 16.49
C GLU A 293 -2.20 11.12 16.69
N ASP A 294 -1.83 12.38 16.44
CA ASP A 294 -2.71 13.53 16.58
C ASP A 294 -3.88 13.45 15.57
N HIS A 295 -3.60 13.06 14.33
CA HIS A 295 -4.63 12.79 13.33
C HIS A 295 -5.56 11.63 13.74
N ALA A 296 -5.01 10.55 14.29
CA ALA A 296 -5.81 9.41 14.76
C ALA A 296 -6.68 9.78 15.97
N LYS A 297 -6.16 10.58 16.91
CA LYS A 297 -6.92 11.13 18.04
C LYS A 297 -8.07 12.02 17.56
N ALA A 298 -7.81 12.93 16.62
CA ALA A 298 -8.84 13.82 16.06
C ALA A 298 -9.97 13.06 15.35
N ASN A 299 -9.66 11.92 14.73
CA ASN A 299 -10.63 11.05 14.05
C ASN A 299 -11.09 9.87 14.92
N SER A 300 -10.82 9.91 16.22
CA SER A 300 -11.27 8.90 17.16
C SER A 300 -12.60 9.27 17.80
N LYS A 301 -13.26 8.27 18.38
CA LYS A 301 -14.43 8.45 19.24
C LYS A 301 -14.03 8.77 20.69
N ASN A 302 -12.73 8.76 20.98
CA ASN A 302 -12.19 9.08 22.29
C ASN A 302 -12.43 10.55 22.61
N ILE A 303 -12.45 10.85 23.90
CA ILE A 303 -12.58 12.20 24.43
C ILE A 303 -11.26 12.51 25.12
N TYR A 304 -10.63 13.62 24.77
CA TYR A 304 -9.37 14.05 25.35
C TYR A 304 -9.53 15.45 25.93
N ASP A 305 -9.21 15.59 27.22
CA ASP A 305 -9.09 16.85 27.95
C ASP A 305 -10.25 17.84 27.71
N THR A 306 -11.47 17.31 27.60
CA THR A 306 -12.65 18.11 27.27
C THR A 306 -13.36 18.56 28.53
N ALA A 307 -13.72 19.84 28.64
CA ALA A 307 -14.45 20.36 29.79
C ALA A 307 -15.79 19.60 29.99
N GLY A 308 -16.03 19.19 31.22
CA GLY A 308 -17.19 18.37 31.55
C GLY A 308 -17.35 18.15 33.05
N TYR A 309 -18.15 17.15 33.40
CA TYR A 309 -18.37 16.79 34.79
C TYR A 309 -18.68 15.30 34.94
N VAL A 310 -18.42 14.79 36.14
CA VAL A 310 -18.81 13.46 36.59
C VAL A 310 -19.86 13.59 37.69
N ILE A 311 -20.88 12.73 37.65
CA ILE A 311 -21.83 12.48 38.73
C ILE A 311 -21.48 11.10 39.30
N ASP A 312 -20.98 11.06 40.53
CA ASP A 312 -20.60 9.82 41.19
C ASP A 312 -21.83 8.97 41.61
N LYS A 313 -21.57 7.77 42.13
CA LYS A 313 -22.60 6.82 42.59
C LYS A 313 -23.51 7.36 43.71
N ASN A 314 -23.08 8.41 44.41
CA ASN A 314 -23.84 9.05 45.48
C ASN A 314 -24.62 10.28 44.97
N GLY A 315 -24.50 10.61 43.68
CA GLY A 315 -25.13 11.78 43.06
C GLY A 315 -24.30 13.06 43.17
N ASN A 316 -23.05 13.02 43.66
CA ASN A 316 -22.23 14.22 43.75
C ASN A 316 -21.66 14.59 42.39
N LYS A 317 -21.87 15.86 41.99
CA LYS A 317 -21.29 16.43 40.78
C LYS A 317 -19.89 16.96 41.04
N LYS A 318 -18.93 16.60 40.19
CA LYS A 318 -17.57 17.17 40.16
C LYS A 318 -17.24 17.66 38.75
N GLU A 319 -16.78 18.90 38.64
CA GLU A 319 -16.41 19.53 37.35
C GLU A 319 -14.90 19.45 37.11
N GLY A 320 -14.50 19.37 35.84
CA GLY A 320 -13.10 19.29 35.43
C GLY A 320 -12.94 18.94 33.96
N THR A 321 -11.74 18.54 33.55
CA THR A 321 -11.52 18.00 32.20
C THR A 321 -11.69 16.49 32.19
N ILE A 322 -12.32 15.99 31.14
CA ILE A 322 -12.67 14.59 30.96
C ILE A 322 -11.81 13.99 29.85
N THR A 323 -11.21 12.83 30.16
CA THR A 323 -10.55 11.97 29.18
C THR A 323 -11.15 10.56 29.25
N MET A 324 -11.56 10.03 28.10
CA MET A 324 -12.24 8.75 27.95
C MET A 324 -11.82 8.08 26.64
N GLU A 325 -11.28 6.87 26.73
CA GLU A 325 -10.89 6.10 25.55
C GLU A 325 -11.88 4.96 25.29
N PHE A 326 -12.47 4.96 24.09
CA PHE A 326 -13.38 3.93 23.59
C PHE A 326 -12.73 3.01 22.54
N GLU A 327 -11.58 3.39 21.99
CA GLU A 327 -10.83 2.65 20.97
C GLU A 327 -9.32 2.94 21.03
N SER A 328 -8.51 1.99 20.54
CA SER A 328 -7.05 2.09 20.49
C SER A 328 -6.59 3.02 19.36
N ILE A 329 -5.78 4.02 19.71
CA ILE A 329 -5.10 4.88 18.72
C ILE A 329 -3.98 4.10 18.01
N SER A 330 -3.28 3.23 18.75
CA SER A 330 -2.20 2.39 18.24
C SER A 330 -2.69 1.40 17.18
N GLU A 331 -3.87 0.79 17.39
CA GLU A 331 -4.54 -0.04 16.39
C GLU A 331 -4.88 0.78 15.13
N LYS A 332 -5.42 2.00 15.29
CA LYS A 332 -5.79 2.87 14.16
C LYS A 332 -4.62 3.26 13.26
N ILE A 333 -3.42 3.41 13.82
CA ILE A 333 -2.21 3.77 13.07
C ILE A 333 -1.35 2.55 12.70
N GLY A 334 -1.84 1.33 12.97
CA GLY A 334 -1.20 0.09 12.56
C GLY A 334 0.11 -0.24 13.29
N LYS A 335 0.33 0.34 14.49
CA LYS A 335 1.52 0.08 15.33
C LYS A 335 1.45 -1.29 16.03
N GLU A 336 0.29 -1.91 16.13
CA GLU A 336 0.05 -3.15 16.89
C GLU A 336 0.18 -4.46 16.07
N LYS A 337 1.00 -4.48 15.02
CA LYS A 337 1.31 -5.76 14.37
C LYS A 337 2.17 -6.60 15.31
N ASN A 338 1.51 -7.49 16.08
CA ASN A 338 2.06 -8.54 16.97
C ASN A 338 2.24 -8.23 18.47
N ILE A 339 1.67 -7.15 19.00
CA ILE A 339 1.60 -6.92 20.46
C ILE A 339 0.12 -6.85 20.84
N SER A 340 -0.32 -7.70 21.78
CA SER A 340 -1.68 -7.69 22.28
C SER A 340 -1.93 -6.41 23.08
N ASP A 341 -2.87 -5.58 22.65
CA ASP A 341 -3.34 -4.46 23.45
C ASP A 341 -4.07 -4.99 24.68
N VAL A 342 -3.53 -4.70 25.87
CA VAL A 342 -4.08 -5.11 27.16
C VAL A 342 -4.96 -4.03 27.79
N THR A 343 -5.18 -2.91 27.08
CA THR A 343 -5.93 -1.75 27.59
C THR A 343 -7.44 -1.99 27.48
N SER A 344 -8.15 -1.84 28.59
CA SER A 344 -9.62 -2.00 28.63
C SER A 344 -10.34 -0.70 28.24
N TYR A 345 -10.66 -0.57 26.96
CA TYR A 345 -11.41 0.57 26.42
C TYR A 345 -12.87 0.62 26.88
N GLY A 346 -13.39 1.83 27.12
CA GLY A 346 -14.79 2.04 27.47
C GLY A 346 -15.14 1.80 28.94
N THR A 347 -14.19 1.39 29.79
CA THR A 347 -14.47 0.89 31.15
C THR A 347 -14.26 1.91 32.28
N PHE A 348 -13.50 2.97 32.04
CA PHE A 348 -13.25 4.05 33.01
C PHE A 348 -13.11 5.40 32.32
N VAL A 349 -13.54 6.45 33.01
CA VAL A 349 -13.34 7.86 32.63
C VAL A 349 -12.37 8.51 33.60
N LEU A 350 -11.51 9.39 33.09
CA LEU A 350 -10.60 10.20 33.89
C LEU A 350 -11.17 11.61 34.04
N LEU A 351 -11.25 12.09 35.27
CA LEU A 351 -11.60 13.46 35.61
C LEU A 351 -10.36 14.15 36.18
N THR A 352 -9.90 15.22 35.53
CA THR A 352 -8.79 16.03 36.03
C THR A 352 -9.32 17.35 36.59
N THR A 353 -8.98 17.63 37.85
CA THR A 353 -9.35 18.86 38.57
C THR A 353 -8.10 19.45 39.20
N ASN A 354 -7.76 20.69 38.86
CA ASN A 354 -6.58 21.40 39.38
C ASN A 354 -5.28 20.57 39.25
N GLY A 355 -5.10 19.87 38.13
CA GLY A 355 -3.93 19.01 37.87
C GLY A 355 -3.93 17.64 38.57
N LYS A 356 -4.96 17.32 39.37
CA LYS A 356 -5.14 16.00 39.98
C LYS A 356 -6.14 15.17 39.17
N THR A 357 -5.75 13.96 38.77
CA THR A 357 -6.59 13.03 38.00
C THR A 357 -7.23 11.98 38.90
N GLU A 358 -8.55 11.84 38.81
CA GLU A 358 -9.36 10.80 39.45
C GLU A 358 -9.91 9.83 38.39
N THR A 359 -9.94 8.53 38.69
CA THR A 359 -10.48 7.50 37.80
C THR A 359 -11.86 7.06 38.29
N HIS A 360 -12.86 7.11 37.41
CA HIS A 360 -14.21 6.65 37.68
C HIS A 360 -14.58 5.48 36.77
N LYS A 361 -15.03 4.35 37.36
CA LYS A 361 -15.27 3.12 36.60
C LYS A 361 -16.74 2.98 36.21
N ALA A 362 -16.99 2.42 35.04
CA ALA A 362 -18.34 2.17 34.53
C ALA A 362 -19.16 1.27 35.45
N LYS A 363 -18.51 0.28 36.09
CA LYS A 363 -19.15 -0.65 37.04
C LYS A 363 -19.79 0.03 38.26
N ASP A 364 -19.36 1.26 38.56
CA ASP A 364 -19.88 2.03 39.69
C ASP A 364 -21.15 2.81 39.32
N GLY A 365 -21.68 2.65 38.10
CA GLY A 365 -22.91 3.31 37.65
C GLY A 365 -22.77 4.82 37.46
N VAL A 366 -21.53 5.30 37.35
CA VAL A 366 -21.19 6.73 37.23
C VAL A 366 -21.77 7.31 35.94
N LYS A 367 -22.20 8.57 35.97
CA LYS A 367 -22.56 9.36 34.79
C LYS A 367 -21.49 10.42 34.55
N PHE A 368 -21.12 10.68 33.31
CA PHE A 368 -20.30 11.84 32.97
C PHE A 368 -20.88 12.56 31.76
N CYS A 369 -20.61 13.85 31.64
CA CYS A 369 -21.03 14.62 30.49
C CYS A 369 -19.89 15.52 30.02
N VAL A 370 -19.78 15.65 28.70
CA VAL A 370 -18.90 16.58 28.02
C VAL A 370 -19.70 17.32 26.96
N VAL A 371 -19.62 18.64 26.94
CA VAL A 371 -20.44 19.48 26.05
C VAL A 371 -21.93 19.12 26.22
N GLU A 372 -22.61 18.66 25.17
CA GLU A 372 -24.02 18.24 25.17
C GLU A 372 -24.20 16.71 25.25
N ARG A 373 -23.10 15.96 25.36
CA ARG A 373 -23.12 14.49 25.35
C ARG A 373 -22.95 13.97 26.76
N CYS A 374 -23.85 13.09 27.17
CA CYS A 374 -23.77 12.41 28.47
C CYS A 374 -23.61 10.91 28.28
N PHE A 375 -22.95 10.28 29.23
CA PHE A 375 -22.61 8.87 29.22
C PHE A 375 -22.88 8.27 30.59
N VAL A 376 -23.28 7.00 30.63
CA VAL A 376 -23.54 6.27 31.89
C VAL A 376 -22.87 4.91 31.87
N GLY A 377 -22.26 4.55 32.99
CA GLY A 377 -21.71 3.23 33.22
C GLY A 377 -22.82 2.21 33.45
N ALA A 378 -22.80 1.11 32.70
CA ALA A 378 -23.75 0.02 32.87
C ALA A 378 -23.13 -1.32 32.49
N ASP A 379 -23.63 -2.40 33.07
CA ASP A 379 -23.30 -3.76 32.65
C ASP A 379 -24.07 -4.10 31.36
N GLY A 380 -23.39 -4.61 30.34
CA GLY A 380 -24.07 -5.23 29.20
C GLY A 380 -24.61 -6.62 29.57
N LEU A 381 -25.82 -6.97 29.13
CA LEU A 381 -26.31 -8.35 29.26
C LEU A 381 -25.43 -9.33 28.45
N GLU A 382 -25.21 -10.56 28.95
CA GLU A 382 -24.32 -11.61 28.39
C GLU A 382 -24.55 -11.96 26.91
N ASP A 383 -25.76 -11.71 26.39
CA ASP A 383 -26.16 -11.97 25.00
C ASP A 383 -26.07 -10.71 24.10
N GLY A 384 -25.41 -9.64 24.56
CA GLY A 384 -25.35 -8.33 23.88
C GLY A 384 -24.41 -8.26 22.67
N GLY A 385 -24.66 -7.34 21.75
CA GLY A 385 -23.81 -7.10 20.56
C GLY A 385 -22.42 -6.52 20.85
N THR A 386 -21.98 -6.50 22.11
CA THR A 386 -20.65 -6.05 22.57
C THR A 386 -19.57 -7.12 22.46
N GLY A 387 -19.88 -8.33 21.96
CA GLY A 387 -18.87 -9.38 21.74
C GLY A 387 -17.64 -8.82 21.01
N ASN A 388 -16.50 -8.85 21.70
CA ASN A 388 -15.18 -8.35 21.29
C ASN A 388 -14.96 -6.82 21.32
N SER A 389 -15.46 -6.11 22.33
CA SER A 389 -15.22 -4.67 22.49
C SER A 389 -13.88 -4.25 23.10
N SER A 390 -13.19 -5.12 23.84
CA SER A 390 -12.12 -4.75 24.77
C SER A 390 -10.68 -4.94 24.26
N GLY A 391 -10.46 -5.30 22.99
CA GLY A 391 -9.11 -5.66 22.49
C GLY A 391 -8.58 -6.99 23.04
N SER A 392 -9.16 -7.50 24.12
CA SER A 392 -8.90 -8.82 24.68
C SER A 392 -9.80 -9.87 24.03
N GLN A 393 -9.20 -10.93 23.46
CA GLN A 393 -9.92 -12.14 23.01
C GLN A 393 -10.67 -12.87 24.15
N LEU A 394 -10.57 -12.41 25.41
CA LEU A 394 -11.16 -13.04 26.59
C LEU A 394 -12.45 -12.40 27.12
N SER A 395 -12.93 -11.27 26.57
CA SER A 395 -14.16 -10.61 27.09
C SER A 395 -15.44 -11.27 26.56
N VAL A 396 -15.63 -12.51 26.99
CA VAL A 396 -16.80 -13.38 26.73
C VAL A 396 -17.92 -13.13 27.74
N LEU A 397 -17.70 -12.29 28.76
CA LEU A 397 -18.65 -12.03 29.86
C LEU A 397 -18.86 -10.53 30.06
N GLY A 398 -20.10 -10.12 30.34
CA GLY A 398 -20.57 -8.73 30.39
C GLY A 398 -19.77 -7.77 31.27
N GLU A 399 -18.73 -7.17 30.69
CA GLU A 399 -17.99 -6.05 31.28
C GLU A 399 -18.86 -4.79 31.34
N SER A 400 -18.69 -4.01 32.41
CA SER A 400 -19.33 -2.70 32.54
C SER A 400 -18.65 -1.69 31.63
N LEU A 401 -19.43 -1.02 30.78
CA LEU A 401 -18.97 -0.03 29.82
C LEU A 401 -19.72 1.28 29.99
N PHE A 402 -19.10 2.38 29.58
CA PHE A 402 -19.81 3.64 29.37
C PHE A 402 -20.55 3.63 28.04
N PHE A 403 -21.85 3.88 28.11
CA PHE A 403 -22.72 4.07 26.95
C PHE A 403 -23.13 5.53 26.85
N GLU A 404 -23.27 6.06 25.65
CA GLU A 404 -23.81 7.41 25.46
C GLU A 404 -25.33 7.40 25.61
N ILE A 405 -25.85 8.43 26.27
CA ILE A 405 -27.27 8.61 26.56
C ILE A 405 -27.90 9.32 25.38
N LEU A 406 -28.80 8.63 24.68
CA LEU A 406 -29.55 9.17 23.55
C LEU A 406 -30.91 9.76 23.96
N ALA A 407 -31.48 9.25 25.04
CA ALA A 407 -32.70 9.74 25.65
C ALA A 407 -32.77 9.31 27.12
N GLU A 408 -33.40 10.13 27.96
CA GLU A 408 -33.59 9.90 29.38
C GLU A 408 -35.05 10.17 29.75
N ASN A 409 -35.67 9.26 30.52
CA ASN A 409 -36.99 9.44 31.11
C ASN A 409 -37.01 8.85 32.52
N GLU A 410 -37.07 9.70 33.55
CA GLU A 410 -37.16 9.30 34.96
C GLU A 410 -36.06 8.31 35.39
N GLY A 411 -34.81 8.55 34.95
CA GLY A 411 -33.66 7.67 35.23
C GLY A 411 -33.62 6.38 34.42
N ASN A 412 -34.55 6.19 33.48
CA ASN A 412 -34.47 5.17 32.43
C ASN A 412 -33.83 5.76 31.18
N TYR A 413 -33.03 4.97 30.47
CA TYR A 413 -32.19 5.45 29.37
C TYR A 413 -32.33 4.62 28.10
N VAL A 414 -32.36 5.31 26.97
CA VAL A 414 -31.94 4.76 25.68
C VAL A 414 -30.48 5.09 25.51
N LEU A 415 -29.68 4.06 25.27
CA LEU A 415 -28.23 4.12 25.25
C LEU A 415 -27.72 3.65 23.90
N ASN A 416 -26.58 4.17 23.44
CA ASN A 416 -25.82 3.59 22.32
C ASN A 416 -24.44 3.12 22.78
N TYR A 417 -23.94 2.09 22.11
CA TYR A 417 -22.55 1.69 22.30
C TYR A 417 -21.64 2.55 21.42
N VAL A 418 -20.75 3.35 22.03
CA VAL A 418 -19.95 4.36 21.30
C VAL A 418 -19.15 3.76 20.15
N LYS A 419 -18.50 2.60 20.35
CA LYS A 419 -17.73 1.92 19.29
C LYS A 419 -18.63 1.46 18.13
N ASN A 420 -19.87 1.07 18.40
CA ASN A 420 -20.86 0.64 17.40
C ASN A 420 -22.22 1.34 17.64
N PRO A 421 -22.40 2.59 17.18
CA PRO A 421 -23.57 3.42 17.50
C PRO A 421 -24.92 2.81 17.05
N GLN A 422 -24.89 1.88 16.11
CA GLN A 422 -26.04 1.09 15.66
C GLN A 422 -26.54 0.09 16.72
N TYR A 423 -25.77 -0.17 17.78
CA TYR A 423 -26.20 -1.03 18.88
C TYR A 423 -26.82 -0.17 19.97
N LEU A 424 -28.15 -0.23 20.01
CA LEU A 424 -28.97 0.49 20.96
C LEU A 424 -29.36 -0.39 22.14
N TYR A 425 -29.29 0.18 23.32
CA TYR A 425 -29.53 -0.50 24.58
C TYR A 425 -30.61 0.23 25.38
N LEU A 426 -31.32 -0.52 26.19
CA LEU A 426 -32.25 0.01 27.16
C LEU A 426 -31.73 -0.22 28.57
N LYS A 427 -31.75 0.81 29.41
CA LYS A 427 -31.43 0.69 30.83
C LYS A 427 -32.55 1.25 31.68
N LEU A 428 -33.19 0.42 32.50
CA LEU A 428 -34.18 0.88 33.47
C LEU A 428 -33.50 1.38 34.75
N ALA A 429 -34.12 2.35 35.43
CA ALA A 429 -33.59 2.97 36.65
C ALA A 429 -33.36 1.95 37.77
N ASN A 430 -34.25 0.96 37.88
CA ASN A 430 -34.20 -0.11 38.88
C ASN A 430 -33.35 -1.32 38.47
N GLN A 431 -32.63 -1.25 37.35
CA GLN A 431 -31.74 -2.31 36.86
C GLN A 431 -30.30 -1.79 36.73
N SER A 432 -29.32 -2.59 37.18
CA SER A 432 -27.89 -2.29 36.96
C SER A 432 -27.45 -2.57 35.53
N LYS A 433 -28.10 -3.55 34.87
CA LYS A 433 -27.78 -4.01 33.51
C LYS A 433 -28.55 -3.24 32.45
N ALA A 434 -27.90 -2.94 31.34
CA ALA A 434 -28.52 -2.49 30.10
C ALA A 434 -28.71 -3.68 29.14
N ILE A 435 -29.85 -3.73 28.45
CA ILE A 435 -30.18 -4.81 27.51
C ILE A 435 -30.09 -4.37 26.06
N TYR A 436 -29.56 -5.26 25.23
CA TYR A 436 -29.58 -5.14 23.77
C TYR A 436 -30.73 -5.95 23.19
N LEU A 437 -31.66 -5.26 22.53
CA LEU A 437 -32.86 -5.84 21.91
C LEU A 437 -32.79 -5.88 20.37
N GLY A 438 -31.59 -5.76 19.80
CA GLY A 438 -31.38 -5.98 18.38
C GLY A 438 -31.15 -7.45 18.03
N ASN A 439 -31.04 -7.71 16.73
CA ASN A 439 -30.96 -9.06 16.19
C ASN A 439 -29.55 -9.68 16.23
N LYS A 440 -28.49 -8.93 16.54
CA LYS A 440 -27.14 -9.51 16.63
C LYS A 440 -26.92 -10.30 17.92
N ALA A 441 -26.16 -11.40 17.82
CA ALA A 441 -25.64 -12.15 18.96
C ALA A 441 -24.12 -12.30 18.82
N GLY A 442 -23.44 -12.74 19.89
CA GLY A 442 -22.02 -13.12 19.83
C GLY A 442 -21.74 -14.17 18.75
N PHE A 443 -22.73 -15.02 18.43
CA PHE A 443 -22.71 -15.94 17.30
C PHE A 443 -24.03 -15.84 16.51
N GLY A 444 -23.97 -15.33 15.27
CA GLY A 444 -25.11 -15.28 14.36
C GLY A 444 -26.18 -14.25 14.71
N THR A 445 -27.44 -14.57 14.41
CA THR A 445 -28.59 -13.66 14.57
C THR A 445 -29.60 -14.26 15.57
N LYS A 446 -30.05 -13.47 16.54
CA LYS A 446 -31.13 -13.82 17.46
C LYS A 446 -32.45 -13.94 16.70
N LYS A 447 -33.19 -15.01 16.95
CA LYS A 447 -34.56 -15.14 16.45
C LYS A 447 -35.50 -14.18 17.22
N PRO A 448 -36.59 -13.68 16.59
CA PRO A 448 -37.53 -12.76 17.24
C PRO A 448 -38.09 -13.28 18.57
N GLU A 449 -38.32 -14.59 18.71
CA GLU A 449 -38.85 -15.19 19.94
C GLU A 449 -37.85 -15.06 21.10
N LYS A 450 -36.54 -15.15 20.81
CA LYS A 450 -35.49 -14.95 21.81
C LYS A 450 -35.43 -13.49 22.26
N ILE A 451 -35.58 -12.55 21.33
CA ILE A 451 -35.58 -11.11 21.65
C ILE A 451 -36.81 -10.76 22.50
N LYS A 452 -38.00 -11.26 22.11
CA LYS A 452 -39.23 -11.10 22.89
C LYS A 452 -39.07 -11.65 24.31
N LYS A 453 -38.50 -12.85 24.47
CA LYS A 453 -38.24 -13.43 25.79
C LYS A 453 -37.36 -12.53 26.64
N ILE A 454 -36.26 -12.01 26.09
CA ILE A 454 -35.36 -11.07 26.79
C ILE A 454 -36.11 -9.80 27.19
N PHE A 455 -36.94 -9.26 26.29
CA PHE A 455 -37.77 -8.08 26.57
C PHE A 455 -38.72 -8.33 27.73
N ASP A 456 -39.53 -9.40 27.68
CA ASP A 456 -40.54 -9.72 28.70
C ASP A 456 -39.89 -9.93 30.08
N GLU A 457 -38.77 -10.67 30.13
CA GLU A 457 -38.01 -10.94 31.35
C GLU A 457 -37.39 -9.69 31.96
N TYR A 458 -36.90 -8.77 31.13
CA TYR A 458 -36.27 -7.55 31.58
C TYR A 458 -37.28 -6.48 32.03
N MET A 459 -38.36 -6.29 31.26
CA MET A 459 -39.38 -5.28 31.58
C MET A 459 -40.18 -5.64 32.84
N LYS A 460 -40.45 -6.94 33.04
CA LYS A 460 -41.35 -7.43 34.11
C LYS A 460 -42.66 -6.62 34.15
N CYS A 461 -43.22 -6.33 32.97
CA CYS A 461 -44.41 -5.51 32.77
C CYS A 461 -45.31 -6.16 31.71
N PRO A 462 -46.26 -7.03 32.12
CA PRO A 462 -47.08 -7.84 31.19
C PRO A 462 -47.97 -7.03 30.25
N THR A 463 -48.20 -5.76 30.56
CA THR A 463 -49.01 -4.81 29.79
C THR A 463 -48.24 -4.18 28.63
N LEU A 464 -46.91 -4.38 28.54
CA LEU A 464 -46.12 -4.01 27.37
C LEU A 464 -46.09 -5.17 26.38
N ASP A 465 -46.48 -4.87 25.14
CA ASP A 465 -46.49 -5.83 24.04
C ASP A 465 -45.30 -5.57 23.11
N PHE A 466 -44.32 -6.47 23.12
CA PHE A 466 -43.12 -6.39 22.29
C PHE A 466 -43.42 -6.15 20.80
N SER A 467 -44.53 -6.69 20.27
CA SER A 467 -44.86 -6.57 18.84
C SER A 467 -45.18 -5.15 18.38
N LYS A 468 -45.40 -4.23 19.33
CA LYS A 468 -45.71 -2.82 19.06
C LYS A 468 -44.49 -1.93 18.88
N TYR A 469 -43.29 -2.45 19.14
CA TYR A 469 -42.07 -1.65 19.18
C TYR A 469 -41.05 -2.13 18.15
N ASP A 470 -40.44 -1.19 17.44
CA ASP A 470 -39.20 -1.44 16.72
C ASP A 470 -38.00 -1.22 17.65
N THR A 471 -37.56 -2.28 18.33
CA THR A 471 -36.44 -2.21 19.29
C THR A 471 -35.06 -2.07 18.64
N THR A 472 -34.99 -1.92 17.31
CA THR A 472 -33.75 -1.67 16.58
C THR A 472 -33.49 -0.19 16.30
N THR A 473 -34.47 0.68 16.59
CA THR A 473 -34.40 2.14 16.36
C THR A 473 -34.41 2.91 17.67
N LYS A 474 -33.90 4.16 17.63
CA LYS A 474 -33.92 5.05 18.80
C LYS A 474 -35.36 5.36 19.18
N GLU A 475 -36.18 5.70 18.19
CA GLU A 475 -37.57 6.11 18.35
C GLU A 475 -38.41 4.99 18.95
N GLY A 476 -38.22 3.76 18.49
CA GLY A 476 -38.93 2.61 19.05
C GLY A 476 -38.54 2.32 20.51
N LEU A 477 -37.26 2.46 20.88
CA LEU A 477 -36.85 2.31 22.29
C LEU A 477 -37.30 3.48 23.19
N VAL A 478 -37.38 4.70 22.65
CA VAL A 478 -37.96 5.85 23.37
C VAL A 478 -39.45 5.59 23.65
N GLN A 479 -40.19 5.05 22.68
CA GLN A 479 -41.59 4.68 22.86
C GLN A 479 -41.75 3.62 23.97
N VAL A 480 -40.87 2.61 24.00
CA VAL A 480 -40.86 1.60 25.08
C VAL A 480 -40.70 2.27 26.45
N LEU A 481 -39.79 3.24 26.61
CA LEU A 481 -39.62 3.94 27.88
C LEU A 481 -40.83 4.78 28.27
N ALA A 482 -41.44 5.47 27.31
CA ALA A 482 -42.62 6.29 27.56
C ALA A 482 -43.78 5.43 28.07
N ASP A 483 -44.05 4.31 27.39
CA ASP A 483 -45.13 3.39 27.76
C ASP A 483 -44.84 2.66 29.08
N TYR A 484 -43.58 2.31 29.35
CA TYR A 484 -43.15 1.72 30.63
C TYR A 484 -43.40 2.68 31.81
N SER A 485 -42.99 3.95 31.69
CA SER A 485 -43.19 4.95 32.74
C SER A 485 -44.67 5.27 32.97
N ALA A 486 -45.47 5.35 31.91
CA ALA A 486 -46.91 5.62 32.02
C ALA A 486 -47.66 4.51 32.78
N GLN A 487 -47.22 3.26 32.64
CA GLN A 487 -47.86 2.11 33.29
C GLN A 487 -47.39 1.87 34.73
N ARG A 488 -46.19 2.34 35.10
CA ARG A 488 -45.64 2.27 36.48
C ARG A 488 -46.11 3.40 37.40
N LYS A 489 -46.73 4.45 36.86
CA LYS A 489 -47.39 5.54 37.61
C LYS A 489 -48.83 5.22 38.04
N LYS A 490 -49.39 4.10 37.58
CA LYS A 490 -50.63 3.49 38.09
C LYS A 490 -50.27 2.37 39.04
#